data_AF-A0A424YF01-F1
#
_entry.id   AF-A0A424YF01-F1
#
_cell.length_a   1.000
_cell.length_b   1.000
_cell.length_c   1.000
_cell.angle_alpha   90.00
_cell.angle_beta   90.00
_cell.angle_gamma   90.00
#
_symmetry.space_group_name_H-M   'P 1'
#
loop_
_entity.id
_entity.type
_entity.pdbx_description
1 polymer ?
#
loop_
_entity_poly.entity_id
_entity_poly.type
_entity_poly.pdbx_seq_one_letter_code
_entity_poly.pdbx_strand_id
1 'polypeptide(L)' 'MNKNTLEIYSLGYFLVKRGDRVLSENYKKSYPLWTLFKYLITFRGKWISGETLGEVLSTRRLKLGHRL' A
#
# COMPACT_ATOMS: atom_id res chain seq x y z
N MET A 1 17.19 14.03 10.34
CA MET A 1 15.81 13.49 10.17
C MET A 1 15.43 12.68 11.39
N ASN A 2 14.19 12.78 11.87
CA ASN A 2 13.70 12.06 13.04
C ASN A 2 13.57 10.56 12.69
N LYS A 3 14.23 9.67 13.47
CA LYS A 3 14.22 8.21 13.24
C LYS A 3 12.84 7.55 13.38
N ASN A 4 11.85 8.31 13.86
CA ASN A 4 10.47 7.85 14.04
C ASN A 4 9.49 8.38 13.00
N THR A 5 9.95 9.17 12.01
CA THR A 5 9.09 9.58 10.90
C THR A 5 8.82 8.39 9.98
N LEU A 6 7.55 8.20 9.61
CA LEU A 6 7.13 7.25 8.59
C LEU A 6 7.08 7.97 7.25
N GLU A 7 7.82 7.45 6.27
CA GLU A 7 7.88 8.00 4.92
C GLU A 7 7.20 7.03 3.95
N ILE A 8 6.28 7.56 3.15
CA ILE A 8 5.54 6.79 2.15
C ILE A 8 5.84 7.37 0.78
N TYR A 9 6.45 6.55 -0.07
CA TYR A 9 6.70 6.88 -1.47
C TYR A 9 5.65 6.14 -2.30
N SER A 10 4.91 6.89 -3.11
CA SER A 10 3.82 6.37 -3.95
C SER A 10 4.10 6.50 -5.46
N LEU A 11 5.09 7.30 -5.85
CA LEU A 11 5.47 7.51 -7.25
C LEU A 11 6.38 6.38 -7.75
N GLY A 12 5.93 5.66 -8.79
CA GLY A 12 6.65 4.56 -9.41
C GLY A 12 6.56 3.24 -8.64
N TYR A 13 7.10 3.21 -7.42
CA TYR A 13 7.08 2.03 -6.55
C TYR A 13 6.56 2.39 -5.16
N PHE A 14 5.65 1.58 -4.63
CA PHE A 14 5.10 1.80 -3.29
C PHE A 14 6.13 1.36 -2.24
N LEU A 15 6.58 2.30 -1.42
CA LEU A 15 7.62 2.07 -0.43
C LEU A 15 7.24 2.72 0.89
N VAL A 16 7.34 1.97 1.97
CA VAL A 16 7.15 2.51 3.33
C VAL A 16 8.44 2.35 4.09
N LYS A 17 8.99 3.47 4.57
CA LYS A 17 10.24 3.55 5.32
C LYS A 17 10.05 4.16 6.69
N ARG A 18 10.88 3.75 7.64
CA ARG A 18 11.06 4.42 8.94
C ARG A 18 12.55 4.56 9.20
N GLY A 19 13.06 5.78 9.04
CA GLY A 19 14.51 6.02 8.94
C GLY A 19 15.09 5.13 7.84
N ASP A 20 16.15 4.38 8.16
CA ASP A 20 16.84 3.52 7.19
C ASP A 20 16.16 2.16 6.95
N ARG A 21 15.06 1.85 7.68
CA ARG A 21 14.37 0.56 7.56
C ARG A 21 13.25 0.61 6.54
N VAL A 22 13.30 -0.27 5.54
CA VAL A 22 12.20 -0.50 4.60
C VAL A 22 11.18 -1.47 5.20
N LEU A 23 9.99 -0.99 5.54
CA LEU A 23 8.93 -1.78 6.17
C LEU A 23 8.11 -2.57 5.13
N SER A 24 7.84 -1.97 3.98
CA SER A 24 7.02 -2.60 2.93
C SER A 24 7.62 -3.88 2.36
N GLU A 25 8.94 -4.03 2.38
CA GLU A 25 9.66 -5.22 1.90
C GLU A 25 9.80 -6.30 2.98
N ASN A 26 9.98 -5.90 4.24
CA ASN A 26 10.15 -6.80 5.38
C ASN A 26 8.83 -7.47 5.81
N TYR A 27 7.70 -6.79 5.58
CA TYR A 27 6.37 -7.28 5.95
C TYR A 27 5.52 -7.62 4.73
N LYS A 28 5.98 -8.57 3.91
CA LYS A 28 5.26 -9.03 2.69
C LYS A 28 3.86 -9.60 3.00
N LYS A 29 3.64 -10.13 4.21
CA LYS A 29 2.31 -10.61 4.65
C LYS A 29 1.30 -9.47 4.90
N SER A 30 1.78 -8.25 5.10
CA SER A 30 0.96 -7.03 5.24
C SER A 30 0.59 -6.40 3.90
N TYR A 31 0.73 -7.13 2.79
CA TYR A 31 0.40 -6.66 1.44
C TYR A 31 -1.02 -6.06 1.29
N PRO A 32 -2.09 -6.62 1.88
CA PRO A 32 -3.41 -6.00 1.81
C PRO A 32 -3.44 -4.61 2.46
N LEU A 33 -2.73 -4.45 3.58
CA LEU A 33 -2.63 -3.18 4.29
C LEU A 33 -1.85 -2.14 3.47
N TRP A 34 -0.76 -2.55 2.81
CA TRP A 34 -0.01 -1.68 1.90
C TRP A 34 -0.84 -1.24 0.68
N THR A 35 -1.64 -2.16 0.14
CA THR A 35 -2.55 -1.87 -0.97
C THR A 35 -3.61 -0.87 -0.55
N LEU A 36 -4.18 -1.04 0.65
CA LEU A 36 -5.11 -0.08 1.23
C LEU A 36 -4.46 1.29 1.43
N PHE A 37 -3.27 1.37 2.02
CA PHE A 37 -2.56 2.64 2.17
C PHE A 37 -2.30 3.33 0.83
N LYS A 38 -1.85 2.58 -0.18
CA LYS A 38 -1.68 3.12 -1.54
C LYS A 38 -2.99 3.68 -2.07
N TYR A 39 -4.09 2.95 -1.91
CA TYR A 39 -5.42 3.37 -2.36
C TYR A 39 -5.87 4.66 -1.67
N LEU A 40 -5.81 4.71 -0.34
CA LEU A 40 -6.21 5.88 0.46
C LEU A 40 -5.40 7.14 0.11
N ILE A 41 -4.10 6.99 -0.13
CA ILE A 41 -3.23 8.10 -0.55
C ILE A 41 -3.58 8.56 -1.97
N THR A 42 -3.80 7.61 -2.88
CA THR A 42 -4.12 7.89 -4.29
C THR A 42 -5.47 8.63 -4.43
N PHE A 43 -6.45 8.27 -3.60
CA PHE A 43 -7.81 8.84 -3.62
C PHE A 43 -8.06 9.80 -2.45
N ARG A 44 -7.01 10.42 -1.90
CA ARG A 44 -7.12 11.31 -0.74
C ARG A 44 -8.17 12.40 -0.96
N GLY A 45 -9.06 12.56 0.01
CA GLY A 45 -10.13 13.57 -0.03
C GLY A 45 -11.41 13.13 -0.73
N LYS A 46 -11.46 11.92 -1.29
CA LYS A 46 -12.70 11.32 -1.81
C LYS A 46 -13.39 10.52 -0.70
N TRP A 47 -14.72 10.55 -0.67
CA TRP A 47 -15.52 9.61 0.12
C TRP A 47 -15.37 8.21 -0.48
N ILE A 48 -15.13 7.21 0.37
CA ILE A 48 -14.94 5.81 -0.02
C ILE A 48 -15.94 4.97 0.76
N SER A 49 -16.72 4.14 0.06
CA SER A 49 -17.64 3.22 0.72
C SER A 49 -16.89 2.08 1.41
N GLY A 50 -17.46 1.55 2.49
CA GLY A 50 -16.91 0.37 3.17
C GLY A 50 -16.83 -0.87 2.27
N GLU A 51 -17.72 -0.98 1.28
CA GLU A 51 -17.74 -2.05 0.28
C GLU A 51 -16.49 -2.01 -0.60
N THR A 52 -16.15 -0.83 -1.15
CA THR A 52 -14.92 -0.65 -1.94
C THR A 52 -13.66 -0.95 -1.12
N LEU A 53 -13.64 -0.62 0.17
CA LEU A 53 -12.54 -1.00 1.06
C LEU A 53 -12.44 -2.51 1.25
N GLY A 54 -13.59 -3.19 1.37
CA GLY A 54 -13.68 -4.65 1.43
C GLY A 54 -13.10 -5.34 0.19
N GLU A 55 -13.39 -4.83 -1.00
CA GLU A 55 -12.83 -5.32 -2.27
C GLU A 55 -11.29 -5.15 -2.34
N VAL A 56 -10.79 -3.97 -1.97
CA VAL A 56 -9.35 -3.68 -1.95
C VAL A 56 -8.61 -4.63 -0.99
N LEU A 57 -9.20 -4.92 0.17
CA LEU A 57 -8.62 -5.80 1.18
C LEU A 57 -8.76 -7.29 0.87
N SER A 58 -9.82 -7.68 0.16
CA SER A 58 -10.09 -9.08 -0.22
C SER A 58 -9.32 -9.53 -1.46
N THR A 59 -8.69 -8.61 -2.19
CA THR A 59 -7.88 -8.92 -3.39
C THR A 59 -6.63 -9.71 -3.02
N ARG A 60 -6.78 -11.04 -2.91
CA ARG A 60 -5.68 -11.99 -2.82
C ARG A 60 -5.05 -12.11 -4.20
N ARG A 61 -3.91 -11.43 -4.40
CA ARG A 61 -2.94 -11.65 -5.48
C ARG A 61 -3.58 -12.14 -6.79
N LEU A 62 -4.33 -11.28 -7.48
CA LEU A 62 -4.47 -11.45 -8.93
C LEU A 62 -3.07 -11.32 -9.50
N LYS A 63 -2.44 -12.47 -9.77
CA LYS A 63 -1.27 -12.52 -10.62
C LYS A 63 -1.65 -11.77 -11.89
N LEU A 64 -1.03 -10.62 -12.14
CA LEU A 64 -0.89 -10.07 -13.48
C LEU A 64 0.01 -11.03 -14.27
N GLY A 65 -0.54 -12.22 -14.55
CA GLY A 65 -0.14 -13.08 -15.63
C GLY A 65 -1.11 -12.83 -16.76
N HIS A 66 -1.05 -11.63 -17.34
CA HIS A 66 -1.47 -11.49 -18.73
C HIS A 66 -0.36 -12.16 -19.55
N ARG A 67 -0.60 -13.43 -19.87
CA ARG A 67 -0.07 -14.06 -21.07
C ARG A 67 -0.48 -13.17 -22.25
N LEU A 68 0.49 -12.52 -22.85
CA LEU A 68 0.55 -12.30 -24.29
C LEU A 68 1.84 -12.96 -24.75
#